data_AF-A0A8T3SY54-F1
#
_entry.id   AF-A0A8T3SY54-F1
#
_cell.length_a   1.000
_cell.length_b   1.000
_cell.length_c   1.000
_cell.angle_alpha   90.00
_cell.angle_beta   90.00
_cell.angle_gamma   90.00
#
_symmetry.space_group_name_H-M   'P 1'
#
loop_
_entity.id
_entity.type
_entity.pdbx_description
1 polymer ?
#
loop_
_entity_poly.entity_id
_entity_poly.type
_entity_poly.pdbx_seq_one_letter_code
_entity_poly.pdbx_strand_id
1 'polypeptide(L)'
;MSATRVIVAMVGLLVLAGCATAPRTDSPASDPLDSWTHRQQILSRQPAWRMTGKLSIQTPEEGWFASVGWEQRGEQFTIDLRDSFGRVVARIEGDDQRVMLTRHDGSTARAASPETLTRQLFGFALPVSGLRYWVRGLPGARVDSEALAATRRLDSSGRLKHLEQSGWSVDYQHYQDAEPVALPGKIAVAGHELRVKLVVEAWETPAVSAQWR
;
A
#
# COMPACT_ATOMS: atom_id res chain seq x y z
N MET A 1 -22.93 14.91 -78.10
CA MET A 1 -23.52 14.47 -76.81
C MET A 1 -22.92 13.12 -76.36
N SER A 2 -21.62 13.05 -76.11
CA SER A 2 -20.95 11.79 -75.67
C SER A 2 -19.85 12.03 -74.62
N ALA A 3 -19.13 13.16 -74.69
CA ALA A 3 -18.08 13.47 -73.72
C ALA A 3 -18.59 13.89 -72.33
N THR A 4 -19.75 14.55 -72.24
CA THR A 4 -20.27 15.08 -70.95
C THR A 4 -20.80 14.00 -70.02
N ARG A 5 -21.19 12.83 -70.55
CA ARG A 5 -21.67 11.68 -69.75
C ARG A 5 -20.53 10.90 -69.07
N VAL A 6 -19.33 10.92 -69.65
CA VAL A 6 -18.18 10.18 -69.12
C VAL A 6 -17.54 10.91 -67.93
N ILE A 7 -17.59 12.25 -67.91
CA ILE A 7 -17.02 13.05 -66.82
C ILE A 7 -17.84 12.92 -65.53
N VAL A 8 -19.17 12.81 -65.62
CA VAL A 8 -20.04 12.61 -64.44
C VAL A 8 -19.82 11.21 -63.82
N ALA A 9 -19.48 10.20 -64.62
CA ALA A 9 -19.21 8.85 -64.12
C ALA A 9 -17.86 8.74 -63.38
N MET A 10 -16.90 9.64 -63.63
CA MET A 10 -15.56 9.58 -63.04
C MET A 10 -15.44 10.37 -61.72
N VAL A 11 -16.35 11.31 -61.44
CA VAL A 11 -16.37 12.09 -60.19
C VAL A 11 -17.16 11.40 -59.07
N GLY A 12 -18.07 10.48 -59.41
CA GLY A 12 -18.89 9.75 -58.43
C GLY A 12 -18.17 8.64 -57.66
N LEU A 13 -16.98 8.21 -58.08
CA LEU A 13 -16.28 7.06 -57.48
C LEU A 13 -15.23 7.41 -56.42
N LEU A 14 -14.97 8.69 -56.17
CA LEU A 14 -13.86 9.14 -55.32
C LEU A 14 -14.27 9.57 -53.89
N VAL A 15 -15.55 9.44 -53.52
CA VAL A 15 -16.04 9.86 -52.19
C VAL A 15 -16.16 8.70 -51.19
N LEU A 16 -15.69 7.50 -51.55
CA LEU A 16 -15.67 6.31 -50.67
C LEU A 16 -14.31 6.10 -49.98
N ALA A 17 -13.59 7.18 -49.65
CA ALA A 17 -12.52 7.12 -48.65
C ALA A 17 -13.17 6.94 -47.27
N GLY A 18 -13.66 5.72 -47.01
CA GLY A 18 -14.09 5.30 -45.70
C GLY A 18 -12.95 5.51 -44.72
N CYS A 19 -13.23 6.21 -43.62
CA CYS A 19 -12.38 6.20 -42.45
C CYS A 19 -12.24 4.74 -42.00
N ALA A 20 -11.16 4.08 -42.45
CA ALA A 20 -10.73 2.82 -41.86
C ALA A 20 -10.34 3.15 -40.42
N THR A 21 -11.29 2.96 -39.51
CA THR A 21 -11.05 2.99 -38.07
C THR A 21 -9.94 1.98 -37.80
N ALA A 22 -8.73 2.48 -37.54
CA ALA A 22 -7.62 1.63 -37.17
C ALA A 22 -8.05 0.76 -35.98
N PRO A 23 -7.84 -0.57 -36.02
CA PRO A 23 -8.14 -1.41 -34.88
C PRO A 23 -7.38 -0.84 -33.69
N ARG A 24 -8.11 -0.48 -32.64
CA ARG A 24 -7.54 -0.04 -31.37
C ARG A 24 -6.66 -1.20 -30.92
N THR A 25 -5.35 -1.02 -31.04
CA THR A 25 -4.39 -2.01 -30.56
C THR A 25 -4.49 -1.92 -29.06
N ASP A 26 -5.28 -2.80 -28.45
CA ASP A 26 -5.25 -2.99 -27.01
C ASP A 26 -3.78 -3.21 -26.65
N SER A 27 -3.19 -2.25 -25.92
CA SER A 27 -1.82 -2.42 -25.44
C SER A 27 -1.76 -3.79 -24.76
N PRO A 28 -0.77 -4.64 -25.10
CA PRO A 28 -0.67 -5.94 -24.46
C PRO A 28 -0.68 -5.72 -22.95
N ALA A 29 -1.54 -6.45 -22.24
CA ALA A 29 -1.60 -6.39 -20.79
C ALA A 29 -0.17 -6.51 -20.26
N SER A 30 0.30 -5.49 -19.54
CA SER A 30 1.67 -5.44 -19.03
C SER A 30 1.90 -6.66 -18.14
N ASP A 31 3.08 -7.27 -18.23
CA ASP A 31 3.46 -8.38 -17.37
C ASP A 31 3.25 -7.96 -15.90
N PRO A 32 2.53 -8.75 -15.07
CA PRO A 32 2.41 -8.47 -13.63
C PRO A 32 3.76 -8.26 -12.94
N LEU A 33 4.83 -8.90 -13.41
CA LEU A 33 6.17 -8.74 -12.85
C LEU A 33 6.81 -7.39 -13.17
N ASP A 34 6.61 -6.88 -14.39
CA ASP A 34 7.05 -5.53 -14.78
C ASP A 34 6.26 -4.47 -14.00
N SER A 35 4.94 -4.67 -13.92
CA SER A 35 4.02 -3.80 -13.18
C SER A 35 4.39 -3.76 -11.68
N TRP A 36 4.74 -4.91 -11.11
CA TRP A 36 5.28 -5.04 -9.76
C TRP A 36 6.55 -4.22 -9.57
N THR A 37 7.53 -4.40 -10.45
CA THR A 37 8.84 -3.72 -10.36
C THR A 37 8.67 -2.21 -10.44
N HIS A 38 7.87 -1.74 -11.40
CA HIS A 38 7.55 -0.32 -11.56
C HIS A 38 6.87 0.25 -10.30
N ARG A 39 5.89 -0.47 -9.75
CA ARG A 39 5.21 -0.09 -8.51
C ARG A 39 6.18 0.04 -7.33
N GLN A 40 7.11 -0.90 -7.16
CA GLN A 40 8.10 -0.84 -6.06
C GLN A 40 9.01 0.40 -6.18
N GLN A 41 9.36 0.79 -7.41
CA GLN A 41 10.15 2.01 -7.66
C GLN A 41 9.38 3.28 -7.33
N ILE A 42 8.10 3.34 -7.67
CA ILE A 42 7.24 4.49 -7.31
C ILE A 42 7.15 4.63 -5.79
N LEU A 43 6.81 3.54 -5.10
CA LEU A 43 6.61 3.56 -3.65
C LEU A 43 7.90 3.86 -2.87
N SER A 44 9.06 3.40 -3.34
CA SER A 44 10.35 3.69 -2.70
C SER A 44 10.77 5.16 -2.81
N ARG A 45 10.32 5.87 -3.85
CA ARG A 45 10.54 7.32 -4.03
C ARG A 45 9.58 8.19 -3.22
N GLN A 46 8.62 7.59 -2.52
CA GLN A 46 7.68 8.27 -1.64
C GLN A 46 7.77 7.71 -0.23
N PRO A 47 8.81 8.09 0.52
CA PRO A 47 9.01 7.58 1.88
C PRO A 47 8.07 8.24 2.90
N ALA A 48 7.43 9.36 2.55
CA ALA A 48 6.46 10.05 3.38
C ALA A 48 5.02 9.66 2.98
N TRP A 49 4.20 9.34 3.97
CA TRP A 49 2.79 8.98 3.78
C TRP A 49 2.05 9.08 5.11
N ARG A 50 0.73 9.22 5.03
CA ARG A 50 -0.18 9.09 6.17
C ARG A 50 -1.32 8.15 5.81
N MET A 51 -1.85 7.49 6.84
CA MET A 51 -3.13 6.80 6.75
C MET A 51 -3.94 6.97 8.02
N THR A 52 -5.26 6.86 7.85
CA THR A 52 -6.19 6.59 8.94
C THR A 52 -6.92 5.29 8.67
N GLY A 53 -7.33 4.59 9.74
CA GLY A 53 -8.09 3.37 9.56
C GLY A 53 -8.52 2.72 10.86
N LYS A 54 -8.94 1.46 10.75
CA LYS A 54 -9.39 0.61 11.84
C LYS A 54 -8.52 -0.62 11.94
N LEU A 55 -8.11 -0.92 13.16
CA LEU A 55 -7.23 -2.01 13.52
C LEU A 55 -7.98 -2.97 14.44
N SER A 56 -8.00 -4.26 14.09
CA SER A 56 -8.36 -5.33 15.02
C SER A 56 -7.15 -6.21 15.26
N ILE A 57 -6.82 -6.47 16.52
CA ILE A 57 -5.76 -7.39 16.92
C ILE A 57 -6.42 -8.50 17.71
N GLN A 58 -6.15 -9.74 17.36
CA GLN A 58 -6.65 -10.91 18.05
C GLN A 58 -5.48 -11.78 18.48
N THR A 59 -5.45 -12.08 19.77
CA THR A 59 -4.56 -13.06 20.41
C THR A 59 -5.40 -14.28 20.81
N PRO A 60 -4.79 -15.35 21.37
CA PRO A 60 -5.55 -16.47 21.94
C PRO A 60 -6.43 -16.06 23.12
N GLU A 61 -6.04 -15.02 23.86
CA GLU A 61 -6.67 -14.61 25.11
C GLU A 61 -7.72 -13.52 24.90
N GLU A 62 -7.48 -12.59 23.98
CA GLU A 62 -8.29 -11.37 23.86
C GLU A 62 -8.31 -10.77 22.45
N GLY A 63 -9.26 -9.86 22.25
CA GLY A 63 -9.42 -9.07 21.03
C GLY A 63 -9.39 -7.58 21.33
N TRP A 64 -8.57 -6.84 20.61
CA TRP A 64 -8.45 -5.40 20.67
C TRP A 64 -8.98 -4.76 19.40
N PHE A 65 -9.69 -3.65 19.55
CA PHE A 65 -10.13 -2.80 18.45
C PHE A 65 -9.70 -1.36 18.71
N ALA A 66 -9.11 -0.72 17.71
CA ALA A 66 -8.69 0.67 17.78
C ALA A 66 -8.85 1.34 16.43
N SER A 67 -9.09 2.65 16.44
CA SER A 67 -8.79 3.47 15.26
C SER A 67 -7.30 3.79 15.26
N VAL A 68 -6.68 3.79 14.08
CA VAL A 68 -5.25 4.07 13.91
C VAL A 68 -5.07 5.30 13.04
N GLY A 69 -4.19 6.21 13.47
CA GLY A 69 -3.60 7.22 12.61
C GLY A 69 -2.10 6.95 12.52
N TRP A 70 -1.57 6.80 11.32
CA TRP A 70 -0.14 6.57 11.11
C TRP A 70 0.39 7.66 10.19
N GLU A 71 1.43 8.35 10.65
CA GLU A 71 2.25 9.24 9.84
C GLU A 71 3.68 8.71 9.74
N GLN A 72 4.19 8.59 8.52
CA GLN A 72 5.57 8.19 8.23
C GLN A 72 6.27 9.31 7.48
N ARG A 73 7.51 9.61 7.85
CA ARG A 73 8.42 10.52 7.15
C ARG A 73 9.82 9.91 7.10
N GLY A 74 10.11 9.14 6.06
CA GLY A 74 11.37 8.41 5.99
C GLY A 74 11.42 7.34 7.07
N GLU A 75 12.41 7.42 7.96
CA GLU A 75 12.54 6.51 9.10
C GLU A 75 11.67 6.92 10.29
N GLN A 76 11.37 8.22 10.39
CA GLN A 76 10.53 8.75 11.46
C GLN A 76 9.08 8.35 11.28
N PHE A 77 8.41 8.04 12.39
CA PHE A 77 6.99 7.71 12.37
C PHE A 77 6.28 8.12 13.66
N THR A 78 4.98 8.30 13.54
CA THR A 78 4.05 8.46 14.66
C THR A 78 2.80 7.63 14.39
N ILE A 79 2.41 6.81 15.35
CA ILE A 79 1.22 5.97 15.32
C ILE A 79 0.37 6.30 16.54
N ASP A 80 -0.82 6.80 16.30
CA ASP A 80 -1.84 7.02 17.32
C ASP A 80 -2.87 5.89 17.29
N LEU A 81 -3.04 5.21 18.42
CA LEU A 81 -4.13 4.27 18.64
C LEU A 81 -5.22 4.98 19.46
N ARG A 82 -6.46 4.93 18.96
CA ARG A 82 -7.62 5.57 19.55
C ARG A 82 -8.70 4.56 19.91
N ASP A 83 -9.36 4.76 21.04
CA ASP A 83 -10.55 3.98 21.42
C ASP A 83 -11.78 4.39 20.60
N SER A 84 -12.91 3.71 20.84
CA SER A 84 -14.20 3.99 20.18
C SER A 84 -14.75 5.40 20.46
N PHE A 85 -14.21 6.11 21.45
CA PHE A 85 -14.57 7.48 21.78
C PHE A 85 -13.60 8.51 21.16
N GLY A 86 -12.64 8.05 20.36
CA GLY A 86 -11.65 8.90 19.68
C GLY A 86 -10.50 9.36 20.58
N ARG A 87 -10.41 8.87 21.82
CA ARG A 87 -9.32 9.24 22.73
C ARG A 87 -8.07 8.46 22.38
N VAL A 88 -6.92 9.14 22.34
CA VAL A 88 -5.62 8.49 22.12
C VAL A 88 -5.29 7.67 23.37
N VAL A 89 -5.32 6.34 23.24
CA VAL A 89 -4.99 5.40 24.32
C VAL A 89 -3.49 5.10 24.36
N ALA A 90 -2.83 5.19 23.21
CA ALA A 90 -1.39 5.07 23.07
C ALA A 90 -0.88 5.82 21.82
N ARG A 91 0.30 6.43 21.95
CA ARG A 91 1.10 6.97 20.86
C ARG A 91 2.42 6.21 20.80
N ILE A 92 2.79 5.72 19.63
CA ILE A 92 4.09 5.12 19.34
C ILE A 92 4.82 6.04 18.37
N GLU A 93 6.00 6.50 18.72
CA GLU A 93 6.78 7.39 17.87
C GLU A 93 8.25 7.05 17.94
N GLY A 94 8.98 7.29 16.85
CA GLY A 94 10.38 6.94 16.80
C GLY A 94 10.97 6.99 15.40
N ASP A 95 12.18 6.48 15.30
CA ASP A 95 12.97 6.31 14.09
C ASP A 95 13.67 4.93 14.09
N ASP A 96 14.73 4.79 13.28
CA ASP A 96 15.54 3.57 13.17
C ASP A 96 16.43 3.31 14.41
N GLN A 97 16.61 4.31 15.29
CA GLN A 97 17.47 4.22 16.47
C GLN A 97 16.69 4.07 17.78
N ARG A 98 15.55 4.76 17.91
CA ARG A 98 14.81 4.81 19.17
C ARG A 98 13.31 4.88 18.93
N VAL A 99 12.57 4.07 19.70
CA VAL A 99 11.12 4.13 19.76
C VAL A 99 10.67 4.46 21.17
N MET A 100 9.62 5.28 21.27
CA MET A 100 8.93 5.65 22.50
C MET A 100 7.45 5.32 22.36
N LEU A 101 6.86 4.80 23.44
CA LEU A 101 5.41 4.61 23.55
C LEU A 101 4.91 5.42 24.74
N THR A 102 3.89 6.25 24.53
CA THR A 102 3.23 7.08 25.54
C THR A 102 1.77 6.66 25.66
N ARG A 103 1.29 6.31 26.86
CA ARG A 103 -0.13 5.99 27.11
C ARG A 103 -0.92 7.22 27.53
N HIS A 104 -2.25 7.10 27.53
CA HIS A 104 -3.15 8.19 27.95
C HIS A 104 -2.95 8.67 29.40
N ASP A 105 -2.43 7.81 30.28
CA ASP A 105 -2.13 8.14 31.68
C ASP A 105 -0.79 8.88 31.86
N GLY A 106 -0.09 9.17 30.75
CA GLY A 106 1.22 9.83 30.73
C GLY A 106 2.40 8.89 30.94
N SER A 107 2.18 7.59 31.16
CA SER A 107 3.28 6.62 31.25
C SER A 107 4.00 6.50 29.90
N THR A 108 5.33 6.48 29.95
CA THR A 108 6.19 6.37 28.77
C THR A 108 7.15 5.20 28.91
N ALA A 109 7.36 4.46 27.82
CA ALA A 109 8.41 3.43 27.72
C ALA A 109 9.27 3.67 26.47
N ARG A 110 10.53 3.26 26.53
CA ARG A 110 11.47 3.34 25.40
C ARG A 110 12.15 2.00 25.17
N ALA A 111 12.34 1.64 23.91
CA ALA A 111 13.06 0.43 23.52
C ALA A 111 13.72 0.61 22.15
N ALA A 112 14.52 -0.39 21.77
CA ALA A 112 15.16 -0.46 20.45
C ALA A 112 14.18 -0.84 19.32
N SER A 113 12.99 -1.37 19.65
CA SER A 113 11.97 -1.72 18.65
C SER A 113 10.55 -1.45 19.15
N PRO A 114 9.61 -1.15 18.23
CA PRO A 114 8.21 -1.00 18.60
C PRO A 114 7.59 -2.32 19.10
N GLU A 115 8.02 -3.47 18.59
CA GLU A 115 7.57 -4.80 19.03
C GLU A 115 7.87 -5.04 20.52
N THR A 116 9.03 -4.60 21.00
CA THR A 116 9.38 -4.71 22.42
C THR A 116 8.45 -3.85 23.29
N LEU A 117 8.13 -2.63 22.83
CA LEU A 117 7.24 -1.72 23.57
C LEU A 117 5.81 -2.25 23.64
N THR A 118 5.27 -2.74 22.52
CA THR A 118 3.91 -3.28 22.50
C THR A 118 3.82 -4.52 23.38
N ARG A 119 4.87 -5.37 23.41
CA ARG A 119 4.90 -6.54 24.28
C ARG A 119 4.89 -6.16 25.76
N GLN A 120 5.68 -5.17 26.15
CA GLN A 120 5.74 -4.71 27.54
C GLN A 120 4.44 -4.08 28.01
N LEU A 121 3.70 -3.39 27.12
CA LEU A 121 2.57 -2.55 27.52
C LEU A 121 1.20 -3.16 27.21
N PHE A 122 1.11 -4.05 26.23
CA PHE A 122 -0.11 -4.74 25.81
C PHE A 122 -0.01 -6.27 25.91
N GLY A 123 1.14 -6.83 26.28
CA GLY A 123 1.33 -8.28 26.40
C GLY A 123 1.69 -9.00 25.10
N PHE A 124 1.65 -8.31 23.95
CA PHE A 124 1.95 -8.90 22.64
C PHE A 124 2.86 -8.05 21.76
N ALA A 125 3.65 -8.69 20.91
CA ALA A 125 4.54 -8.02 19.96
C ALA A 125 3.81 -7.74 18.63
N LEU A 126 3.31 -6.52 18.46
CA LEU A 126 2.71 -6.07 17.20
C LEU A 126 3.84 -5.84 16.19
N PRO A 127 3.79 -6.40 14.98
CA PRO A 127 4.88 -6.32 14.00
C PRO A 127 4.91 -4.96 13.29
N VAL A 128 5.00 -3.86 14.03
CA VAL A 128 5.03 -2.49 13.50
C VAL A 128 6.18 -2.30 12.50
N SER A 129 7.34 -2.90 12.76
CA SER A 129 8.51 -2.88 11.89
C SER A 129 8.27 -3.55 10.54
N GLY A 130 7.38 -4.56 10.47
CA GLY A 130 6.93 -5.17 9.22
C GLY A 130 5.78 -4.40 8.59
N LEU A 131 4.78 -4.04 9.41
CA LEU A 131 3.60 -3.28 9.00
C LEU A 131 3.96 -2.00 8.27
N ARG A 132 5.03 -1.28 8.67
CA ARG A 132 5.47 -0.05 7.98
C ARG A 132 5.70 -0.24 6.47
N TYR A 133 6.02 -1.45 6.03
CA TYR A 133 6.15 -1.83 4.63
C TYR A 133 4.87 -2.46 4.10
N TRP A 134 4.32 -3.44 4.83
CA TRP A 134 3.18 -4.24 4.37
C TRP A 134 1.92 -3.40 4.16
N VAL A 135 1.68 -2.37 4.96
CA VAL A 135 0.51 -1.47 4.77
C VAL A 135 0.52 -0.77 3.41
N ARG A 136 1.68 -0.65 2.76
CA ARG A 136 1.84 -0.05 1.42
C ARG A 136 1.92 -1.07 0.29
N GLY A 137 1.90 -2.36 0.61
CA GLY A 137 2.16 -3.43 -0.35
C GLY A 137 3.63 -3.49 -0.77
N LEU A 138 4.53 -3.12 0.14
CA LEU A 138 5.96 -3.32 0.02
C LEU A 138 6.38 -4.55 0.84
N PRO A 139 7.34 -5.34 0.36
CA PRO A 139 8.03 -6.29 1.22
C PRO A 139 8.87 -5.52 2.26
N GLY A 140 9.05 -6.11 3.43
CA GLY A 140 10.00 -5.61 4.43
C GLY A 140 11.44 -5.56 3.90
N ALA A 141 12.27 -4.74 4.54
CA ALA A 141 13.66 -4.57 4.16
C ALA A 141 14.48 -5.87 4.26
N ARG A 142 15.58 -5.94 3.48
CA ARG A 142 16.60 -7.00 3.51
C ARG A 142 16.08 -8.41 3.16
N VAL A 143 15.21 -8.52 2.15
CA VAL A 143 14.86 -9.81 1.56
C VAL A 143 15.50 -9.93 0.19
N ASP A 144 16.16 -11.06 -0.04
CA ASP A 144 16.73 -11.38 -1.34
C ASP A 144 15.62 -11.56 -2.39
N SER A 145 15.92 -11.22 -3.64
CA SER A 145 14.93 -11.17 -4.71
C SER A 145 14.33 -12.55 -5.05
N GLU A 146 15.09 -13.62 -4.83
CA GLU A 146 14.68 -14.99 -5.15
C GLU A 146 13.73 -15.55 -4.08
N ALA A 147 14.08 -15.42 -2.80
CA ALA A 147 13.19 -15.75 -1.69
C ALA A 147 11.91 -14.93 -1.74
N LEU A 148 12.00 -13.62 -2.06
CA LEU A 148 10.82 -12.80 -2.26
C LEU A 148 9.96 -13.28 -3.43
N ALA A 149 10.54 -13.90 -4.46
CA ALA A 149 9.78 -14.51 -5.55
C ALA A 149 9.05 -15.78 -5.12
N ALA A 150 9.69 -16.59 -4.27
CA ALA A 150 9.09 -17.79 -3.71
C ALA A 150 7.95 -17.50 -2.72
N THR A 151 8.00 -16.36 -2.01
CA THR A 151 7.06 -16.06 -0.91
C THR A 151 5.99 -15.02 -1.23
N ARG A 152 5.97 -14.47 -2.45
CA ARG A 152 4.94 -13.50 -2.88
C ARG A 152 3.99 -14.08 -3.90
N ARG A 153 2.74 -13.61 -3.88
CA ARG A 153 1.79 -13.79 -5.00
C ARG A 153 1.26 -12.43 -5.41
N LEU A 154 1.25 -12.20 -6.73
CA LEU A 154 0.77 -10.96 -7.33
C LEU A 154 -0.65 -11.15 -7.89
N ASP A 155 -1.41 -10.07 -7.97
CA ASP A 155 -2.59 -9.99 -8.83
C ASP A 155 -2.23 -9.64 -10.28
N SER A 156 -3.22 -9.59 -11.17
CA SER A 156 -3.03 -9.27 -12.59
C SER A 156 -2.53 -7.85 -12.86
N SER A 157 -2.58 -6.95 -11.86
CA SER A 157 -2.06 -5.59 -11.96
C SER A 157 -0.66 -5.45 -11.33
N GLY A 158 -0.01 -6.57 -10.96
CA GLY A 158 1.30 -6.55 -10.33
C GLY A 158 1.30 -6.03 -8.89
N ARG A 159 0.17 -6.12 -8.16
CA ARG A 159 0.10 -5.77 -6.74
C ARG A 159 0.20 -7.02 -5.88
N LEU A 160 0.72 -6.90 -4.65
CA LEU A 160 0.70 -8.03 -3.72
C LEU A 160 -0.74 -8.47 -3.47
N LYS A 161 -1.00 -9.76 -3.67
CA LYS A 161 -2.18 -10.47 -3.18
C LYS A 161 -1.85 -11.20 -1.88
N HIS A 162 -0.62 -11.67 -1.74
CA HIS A 162 -0.14 -12.37 -0.57
C HIS A 162 1.39 -12.28 -0.43
N LEU A 163 1.89 -12.30 0.80
CA LEU A 163 3.31 -12.30 1.15
C LEU A 163 3.55 -13.12 2.42
N GLU A 164 4.50 -14.04 2.39
CA GLU A 164 5.08 -14.66 3.58
C GLU A 164 6.43 -14.02 3.89
N GLN A 165 6.62 -13.49 5.10
CA GLN A 165 7.86 -12.84 5.50
C GLN A 165 8.08 -12.88 7.01
N SER A 166 9.27 -13.32 7.44
CA SER A 166 9.67 -13.29 8.87
C SER A 166 8.69 -13.98 9.82
N GLY A 167 8.06 -15.08 9.38
CA GLY A 167 7.05 -15.81 10.17
C GLY A 167 5.64 -15.23 10.12
N TRP A 168 5.42 -14.20 9.29
CA TRP A 168 4.13 -13.55 9.07
C TRP A 168 3.58 -13.85 7.69
N SER A 169 2.31 -14.22 7.68
CA SER A 169 1.46 -14.30 6.49
C SER A 169 0.69 -13.01 6.32
N VAL A 170 0.77 -12.38 5.15
CA VAL A 170 0.12 -11.10 4.86
C VAL A 170 -0.77 -11.28 3.63
N ASP A 171 -2.08 -11.17 3.83
CA ASP A 171 -3.08 -11.19 2.77
C ASP A 171 -3.59 -9.79 2.45
N TYR A 172 -3.58 -9.45 1.17
CA TYR A 172 -4.05 -8.18 0.64
C TYR A 172 -5.43 -8.37 0.03
N GLN A 173 -6.47 -7.89 0.72
CA GLN A 173 -7.85 -8.18 0.36
C GLN A 173 -8.44 -7.15 -0.60
N HIS A 174 -7.96 -5.90 -0.53
CA HIS A 174 -8.46 -4.80 -1.33
C HIS A 174 -7.40 -3.71 -1.49
N TYR A 175 -7.43 -3.02 -2.63
CA TYR A 175 -6.66 -1.82 -2.92
C TYR A 175 -7.63 -0.69 -3.23
N GLN A 176 -7.35 0.50 -2.71
CA GLN A 176 -8.08 1.72 -3.00
C GLN A 176 -7.25 2.64 -3.88
N ASP A 177 -7.93 3.43 -4.69
CA ASP A 177 -7.27 4.44 -5.50
C ASP A 177 -6.60 5.47 -4.60
N ALA A 178 -5.35 5.78 -4.94
CA ALA A 178 -4.50 6.74 -4.27
C ALA A 178 -3.45 7.22 -5.28
N GLU A 179 -2.97 8.44 -5.09
CA GLU A 179 -1.88 8.97 -5.92
C GLU A 179 -0.53 8.61 -5.28
N PRO A 180 0.50 8.28 -6.09
CA PRO A 180 0.52 8.11 -7.55
C PRO A 180 0.08 6.72 -8.02
N VAL A 181 -0.14 5.79 -7.08
CA VAL A 181 -0.58 4.42 -7.35
C VAL A 181 -1.53 3.95 -6.26
N ALA A 182 -2.51 3.12 -6.61
CA ALA A 182 -3.44 2.51 -5.67
C ALA A 182 -2.70 1.87 -4.48
N LEU A 183 -3.19 2.03 -3.25
CA LEU A 183 -2.57 1.49 -2.03
C LEU A 183 -3.49 0.46 -1.37
N PRO A 184 -2.97 -0.48 -0.55
CA PRO A 184 -3.82 -1.42 0.16
C PRO A 184 -4.88 -0.69 0.99
N GLY A 185 -6.14 -1.04 0.77
CA GLY A 185 -7.27 -0.58 1.59
C GLY A 185 -7.61 -1.57 2.70
N LYS A 186 -7.15 -2.82 2.58
CA LYS A 186 -7.41 -3.85 3.58
C LYS A 186 -6.35 -4.94 3.56
N ILE A 187 -5.70 -5.15 4.70
CA ILE A 187 -4.73 -6.22 4.90
C ILE A 187 -5.10 -7.07 6.12
N ALA A 188 -4.79 -8.36 6.05
CA ALA A 188 -4.81 -9.27 7.18
C ALA A 188 -3.41 -9.85 7.36
N VAL A 189 -2.89 -9.80 8.58
CA VAL A 189 -1.55 -10.25 8.94
C VAL A 189 -1.69 -11.29 10.04
N ALA A 190 -1.09 -12.46 9.86
CA ALA A 190 -1.19 -13.56 10.82
C ALA A 190 0.19 -14.20 11.06
N GLY A 191 0.50 -14.50 12.30
CA GLY A 191 1.78 -15.09 12.68
C GLY A 191 1.99 -14.96 14.19
N HIS A 192 2.83 -15.83 14.77
CA HIS A 192 3.16 -15.78 16.20
C HIS A 192 1.93 -15.67 17.14
N GLU A 193 0.87 -16.44 16.84
CA GLU A 193 -0.42 -16.43 17.56
C GLU A 193 -1.21 -15.11 17.51
N LEU A 194 -0.73 -14.14 16.73
CA LEU A 194 -1.37 -12.86 16.49
C LEU A 194 -2.06 -12.85 15.14
N ARG A 195 -3.30 -12.33 15.12
CA ARG A 195 -4.00 -11.96 13.90
C ARG A 195 -4.33 -10.48 13.94
N VAL A 196 -3.82 -9.74 12.99
CA VAL A 196 -4.00 -8.31 12.83
C VAL A 196 -4.79 -8.06 11.56
N LYS A 197 -5.83 -7.24 11.63
CA LYS A 197 -6.57 -6.77 10.45
C LYS A 197 -6.55 -5.27 10.45
N LEU A 198 -6.16 -4.70 9.31
CA LEU A 198 -6.18 -3.27 9.08
C LEU A 198 -7.14 -2.99 7.93
N VAL A 199 -8.08 -2.09 8.16
CA VAL A 199 -8.92 -1.47 7.13
C VAL A 199 -8.51 -0.01 7.06
N VAL A 200 -7.95 0.40 5.93
CA VAL A 200 -7.56 1.79 5.71
C VAL A 200 -8.79 2.55 5.22
N GLU A 201 -9.04 3.70 5.84
CA GLU A 201 -10.14 4.60 5.50
C GLU A 201 -9.65 5.71 4.56
N ALA A 202 -8.46 6.25 4.79
CA ALA A 202 -7.86 7.28 3.94
C ALA A 202 -6.34 7.11 3.83
N TRP A 203 -5.81 7.47 2.67
CA TRP A 203 -4.39 7.64 2.41
C TRP A 203 -4.11 9.09 2.06
N GLU A 204 -3.00 9.60 2.57
CA GLU A 204 -2.41 10.85 2.09
C GLU A 204 -0.95 10.61 1.77
N THR A 205 -0.56 10.87 0.53
CA THR A 205 0.82 10.84 0.07
C THR A 205 1.21 12.29 -0.20
N PRO A 206 1.98 12.93 0.68
CA PRO A 206 2.46 14.27 0.42
C PRO A 206 3.13 14.29 -0.96
N ALA A 207 2.74 15.24 -1.81
CA ALA A 207 3.47 15.47 -3.04
C ALA A 207 4.94 15.61 -2.69
N VAL A 208 5.82 15.02 -3.50
CA VAL A 208 7.25 15.29 -3.45
C VAL A 208 7.43 16.72 -3.94
N SER A 209 7.03 17.71 -3.15
CA SER A 209 7.29 19.11 -3.47
C SER A 209 8.80 19.27 -3.43
N ALA A 210 9.34 19.67 -4.58
CA ALA A 210 10.69 20.17 -4.70
C ALA A 210 10.82 21.37 -3.76
N GLN A 211 11.25 21.11 -2.54
CA GLN A 211 11.71 22.14 -1.61
C GLN A 211 13.21 21.95 -1.45
N TRP A 212 13.95 22.42 -2.45
CA TRP A 212 15.30 22.94 -2.22
C TRP A 212 15.29 24.42 -2.59
N ARG A 213 15.42 25.23 -1.53
CA ARG A 213 15.81 26.65 -1.46
C ARG A 213 14.97 27.69 -2.20
#